data_AF-A0AAD8IK90-F1
#
_entry.id   AF-A0AAD8IK90-F1
#
_cell.length_a   1.000
_cell.length_b   1.000
_cell.length_c   1.000
_cell.angle_alpha   90.00
_cell.angle_beta   90.00
_cell.angle_gamma   90.00
#
_symmetry.space_group_name_H-M   'P 1'
#
loop_
_entity.id
_entity.type
_entity.pdbx_description
1 polymer ?
#
loop_
_entity_poly.entity_id
_entity_poly.type
_entity_poly.pdbx_seq_one_letter_code
_entity_poly.pdbx_strand_id
1 'polypeptide(L)'
;MAGQDNGPLLQFSPFQSAVDEGFWHRLSDMKLNHLGLDESPIPITGFYAPCSHSQVSNRLTLLRESFPSEPSAHSSNSPFSSGNRNKCSIPGVLYNTNTLESFKALDKQSLLEAEVKKIWEDIHSGRVVQESSLLSRFLIISFADLKQWKFYYRFAFPALKLDPPATIASLEPASQCFSLQEAESLTVACNEWRNSSTTADVPFFLVSIDSNSHASLRHLKDWEVCRSDGHKCLFGFYDPCHLPNNPGWPLRNFIAFICSRWNLQKIRFFCYREHRGFADLGLSLVGEALISVSQEWKHCKHIPKAVGWEVYEGNKGKKVFRCITLANSMDPTKYVL
;
A
#
# COMPACT_ATOMS: atom_id res chain seq x y z
N MET A 1 25.57 -7.43 -32.63
CA MET A 1 24.26 -7.68 -31.99
C MET A 1 24.54 -8.36 -30.66
N ALA A 2 24.70 -7.57 -29.59
CA ALA A 2 24.92 -8.11 -28.25
C ALA A 2 23.56 -8.43 -27.65
N GLY A 3 23.29 -9.71 -27.36
CA GLY A 3 22.08 -10.13 -26.66
C GLY A 3 22.04 -9.47 -25.28
N GLN A 4 21.01 -8.67 -25.02
CA GLN A 4 20.65 -8.30 -23.67
C GLN A 4 20.15 -9.56 -22.97
N ASP A 5 21.01 -10.17 -22.16
CA ASP A 5 20.64 -11.24 -21.25
C ASP A 5 19.78 -10.61 -20.14
N ASN A 6 18.49 -10.39 -20.45
CA ASN A 6 17.54 -9.80 -19.51
C ASN A 6 17.24 -10.85 -18.44
N GLY A 7 17.79 -10.64 -17.24
CA GLY A 7 17.49 -11.45 -16.06
C GLY A 7 15.99 -11.57 -15.78
N PRO A 8 15.58 -12.48 -14.88
CA PRO A 8 14.16 -12.75 -14.62
C PRO A 8 13.40 -11.47 -14.25
N LEU A 9 12.15 -11.37 -14.70
CA LEU A 9 11.29 -10.22 -14.39
C LEU A 9 10.91 -10.20 -12.92
N LEU A 10 10.97 -9.03 -12.29
CA LEU A 10 10.48 -8.84 -10.93
C LEU A 10 8.94 -8.91 -10.92
N GLN A 11 8.40 -9.97 -10.35
CA GLN A 11 6.96 -10.15 -10.16
C GLN A 11 6.55 -9.67 -8.77
N PHE A 12 5.34 -9.11 -8.68
CA PHE A 12 4.80 -8.54 -7.44
C PHE A 12 3.51 -9.24 -7.10
N SER A 13 3.36 -9.65 -5.84
CA SER A 13 2.11 -10.24 -5.34
C SER A 13 1.01 -9.17 -5.31
N PRO A 14 -0.16 -9.41 -5.93
CA PRO A 14 -1.28 -8.47 -5.88
C PRO A 14 -1.73 -8.18 -4.45
N PHE A 15 -2.02 -6.91 -4.15
CA PHE A 15 -2.57 -6.52 -2.86
C PHE A 15 -4.05 -6.97 -2.76
N GLN A 16 -4.46 -7.41 -1.58
CA GLN A 16 -5.82 -7.88 -1.32
C GLN A 16 -6.55 -6.91 -0.41
N SER A 17 -7.86 -6.77 -0.62
CA SER A 17 -8.74 -5.96 0.23
C SER A 17 -9.57 -6.80 1.20
N ALA A 18 -9.86 -6.21 2.36
CA ALA A 18 -10.87 -6.63 3.33
C ALA A 18 -11.70 -5.40 3.73
N VAL A 19 -13.00 -5.59 3.93
CA VAL A 19 -13.90 -4.51 4.36
C VAL A 19 -14.67 -5.02 5.55
N ASP A 20 -14.50 -4.35 6.69
CA ASP A 20 -15.23 -4.64 7.91
C ASP A 20 -16.71 -4.21 7.78
N GLU A 21 -17.58 -4.86 8.53
CA GLU A 21 -19.00 -4.54 8.52
C GLU A 21 -19.26 -3.08 8.94
N GLY A 22 -18.50 -2.57 9.92
CA GLY A 22 -18.62 -1.21 10.43
C GLY A 22 -18.39 -0.13 9.37
N PHE A 23 -17.62 -0.44 8.32
CA PHE A 23 -17.45 0.45 7.17
C PHE A 23 -18.78 0.64 6.42
N TRP A 24 -19.51 -0.44 6.16
CA TRP A 24 -20.79 -0.38 5.43
C TRP A 24 -21.90 0.26 6.27
N HIS A 25 -21.91 0.03 7.58
CA HIS A 25 -22.77 0.76 8.52
C HIS A 25 -22.56 2.26 8.42
N ARG A 26 -21.30 2.70 8.50
CA ARG A 26 -20.99 4.14 8.41
C ARG A 26 -21.31 4.72 7.04
N LEU A 27 -21.03 4.01 5.95
CA LEU A 27 -21.38 4.46 4.61
C LEU A 27 -22.90 4.62 4.44
N SER A 28 -23.69 3.70 4.98
CA SER A 28 -25.15 3.73 4.90
C SER A 28 -25.72 4.92 5.69
N ASP A 29 -25.24 5.12 6.92
CA ASP A 29 -25.56 6.27 7.77
C ASP A 29 -25.23 7.59 7.06
N MET A 30 -24.02 7.73 6.52
CA MET A 30 -23.61 8.92 5.76
C MET A 30 -24.48 9.15 4.52
N LYS A 31 -24.81 8.08 3.76
CA LYS A 31 -25.62 8.20 2.55
C LYS A 31 -27.06 8.65 2.85
N LEU A 32 -27.66 8.14 3.94
CA LEU A 32 -29.02 8.49 4.33
C LEU A 32 -29.13 9.87 4.98
N ASN A 33 -28.18 10.21 5.85
CA ASN A 33 -28.32 11.37 6.75
C ASN A 33 -27.57 12.62 6.27
N HIS A 34 -26.53 12.46 5.44
CA HIS A 34 -25.63 13.57 5.08
C HIS A 34 -25.47 13.77 3.57
N LEU A 35 -25.17 12.71 2.81
CA LEU A 35 -24.82 12.82 1.38
C LEU A 35 -26.06 12.86 0.47
N GLY A 36 -27.11 12.11 0.80
CA GLY A 36 -28.29 11.98 -0.04
C GLY A 36 -27.95 11.46 -1.44
N LEU A 37 -28.12 12.33 -2.45
CA LEU A 37 -27.82 12.05 -3.86
C LEU A 37 -26.41 12.45 -4.29
N ASP A 38 -25.60 13.04 -3.41
CA ASP A 38 -24.22 13.42 -3.73
C ASP A 38 -23.37 12.18 -4.06
N GLU A 39 -22.73 12.21 -5.23
CA GLU A 39 -21.79 11.19 -5.71
C GLU A 39 -20.34 11.69 -5.74
N SER A 40 -20.07 12.84 -5.10
CA SER A 40 -18.73 13.40 -4.99
C SER A 40 -17.78 12.40 -4.31
N PRO A 41 -16.50 12.35 -4.73
CA PRO A 41 -15.52 11.45 -4.15
C PRO A 41 -15.29 11.72 -2.67
N ILE A 42 -15.34 10.67 -1.86
CA ILE A 42 -15.17 10.76 -0.40
C ILE A 42 -13.75 10.33 -0.04
N PRO A 43 -12.92 11.21 0.57
CA PRO A 43 -11.62 10.81 1.08
C PRO A 43 -11.79 9.83 2.25
N ILE A 44 -11.06 8.73 2.22
CA ILE A 44 -11.08 7.69 3.26
C ILE A 44 -9.66 7.24 3.61
N THR A 45 -9.51 6.65 4.79
CA THR A 45 -8.25 6.06 5.25
C THR A 45 -8.37 4.54 5.29
N GLY A 46 -7.46 3.85 4.61
CA GLY A 46 -7.32 2.40 4.71
C GLY A 46 -6.19 2.03 5.66
N PHE A 47 -6.23 0.81 6.18
CA PHE A 47 -5.26 0.33 7.16
C PHE A 47 -4.65 -0.99 6.70
N TYR A 48 -3.32 -1.08 6.74
CA TYR A 48 -2.63 -2.35 6.55
C TYR A 48 -1.46 -2.48 7.53
N ALA A 49 -0.84 -3.65 7.54
CA ALA A 49 0.36 -3.91 8.32
C ALA A 49 1.27 -4.87 7.53
N PRO A 50 2.54 -5.05 7.94
CA PRO A 50 3.37 -6.11 7.38
C PRO A 50 2.72 -7.48 7.60
N CYS A 51 3.13 -8.45 6.79
CA CYS A 51 2.75 -9.84 6.96
C CYS A 51 3.23 -10.32 8.33
N SER A 52 2.35 -10.98 9.10
CA SER A 52 2.65 -11.50 10.43
C SER A 52 2.51 -13.03 10.55
N HIS A 53 2.20 -13.70 9.43
CA HIS A 53 1.91 -15.13 9.37
C HIS A 53 2.46 -15.77 8.08
N SER A 54 3.09 -16.94 8.18
CA SER A 54 3.80 -17.60 7.06
C SER A 54 2.88 -18.08 5.93
N GLN A 55 1.59 -18.23 6.19
CA GLN A 55 0.62 -18.80 5.23
C GLN A 55 -0.44 -17.81 4.75
N VAL A 56 -0.51 -16.60 5.34
CA VAL A 56 -1.60 -15.66 5.08
C VAL A 56 -1.02 -14.27 4.93
N SER A 57 -1.22 -13.68 3.75
CA SER A 57 -0.86 -12.28 3.51
C SER A 57 -1.78 -11.37 4.31
N ASN A 58 -1.23 -10.24 4.77
CA ASN A 58 -2.02 -9.15 5.28
C ASN A 58 -2.79 -8.46 4.14
N ARG A 59 -3.84 -7.73 4.50
CA ARG A 59 -4.77 -7.09 3.56
C ARG A 59 -4.91 -5.62 3.85
N LEU A 60 -5.23 -4.82 2.84
CA LEU A 60 -5.77 -3.49 3.09
C LEU A 60 -7.17 -3.63 3.66
N THR A 61 -7.38 -3.12 4.87
CA THR A 61 -8.65 -3.21 5.59
C THR A 61 -9.30 -1.84 5.69
N LEU A 62 -10.60 -1.78 5.37
CA LEU A 62 -11.45 -0.62 5.67
C LEU A 62 -12.29 -0.91 6.91
N LEU A 63 -12.36 0.07 7.81
CA LEU A 63 -13.04 0.00 9.11
C LEU A 63 -14.07 1.13 9.22
N ARG A 64 -14.82 1.18 10.33
CA ARG A 64 -15.69 2.33 10.63
C ARG A 64 -14.90 3.64 10.66
N GLU A 65 -13.72 3.62 11.28
CA GLU A 65 -12.79 4.76 11.38
C GLU A 65 -12.11 5.15 10.04
N SER A 66 -12.42 4.45 8.94
CA SER A 66 -11.91 4.83 7.61
C SER A 66 -12.53 6.11 7.08
N PHE A 67 -13.71 6.49 7.56
CA PHE A 67 -14.34 7.77 7.20
C PHE A 67 -13.80 8.90 8.08
N PRO A 68 -13.74 10.14 7.58
CA PRO A 68 -13.33 11.29 8.37
C PRO A 68 -14.26 11.44 9.58
N SER A 69 -13.67 11.78 10.73
CA SER A 69 -14.45 12.12 11.92
C SER A 69 -15.15 13.46 11.69
N GLU A 70 -16.40 13.60 12.15
CA GLU A 70 -17.07 14.90 12.19
C GLU A 70 -16.21 15.88 13.00
N PRO A 71 -16.02 17.13 12.54
CA PRO A 71 -15.23 18.11 13.27
C PRO A 71 -15.91 18.42 14.61
N SER A 72 -15.45 17.77 15.68
CA SER A 72 -15.86 18.10 17.04
C SER A 72 -15.11 19.37 17.49
N ALA A 73 -15.80 20.30 18.14
CA ALA A 73 -15.26 21.59 18.60
C ALA A 73 -14.10 21.48 19.63
N HIS A 74 -13.67 20.26 19.99
CA HIS A 74 -12.69 19.99 21.03
C HIS A 74 -11.51 19.09 20.58
N SER A 75 -11.43 18.73 19.29
CA SER A 75 -10.31 17.92 18.77
C SER A 75 -9.40 18.75 17.89
N SER A 76 -8.23 19.14 18.40
CA SER A 76 -7.14 19.81 17.67
C SER A 76 -6.32 18.88 16.77
N ASN A 77 -6.82 17.68 16.50
CA ASN A 77 -6.09 16.64 15.76
C ASN A 77 -6.66 16.48 14.35
N SER A 78 -5.80 16.05 13.42
CA SER A 78 -6.14 15.67 12.04
C SER A 78 -7.48 14.93 11.99
N PRO A 79 -8.37 15.21 11.01
CA PRO A 79 -9.68 14.57 10.88
C PRO A 79 -9.60 13.06 10.59
N PHE A 80 -8.39 12.52 10.39
CA PHE A 80 -8.11 11.12 10.11
C PHE A 80 -7.49 10.42 11.33
N SER A 81 -7.91 9.18 11.61
CA SER A 81 -7.35 8.36 12.68
C SER A 81 -5.83 8.25 12.53
N SER A 82 -5.10 8.57 13.60
CA SER A 82 -3.68 8.24 13.70
C SER A 82 -3.52 6.72 13.54
N GLY A 83 -2.51 6.31 12.78
CA GLY A 83 -2.19 4.90 12.65
C GLY A 83 -1.76 4.30 13.99
N ASN A 84 -1.64 2.99 14.03
CA ASN A 84 -0.95 2.29 15.09
C ASN A 84 -0.13 1.14 14.49
N ARG A 85 0.60 0.41 15.34
CA ARG A 85 1.44 -0.72 14.94
C ARG A 85 0.77 -1.67 13.93
N ASN A 86 -0.51 -1.98 14.10
CA ASN A 86 -1.24 -2.93 13.26
C ASN A 86 -2.18 -2.25 12.25
N LYS A 87 -2.22 -0.91 12.25
CA LYS A 87 -3.07 -0.08 11.39
C LYS A 87 -2.22 1.05 10.81
N CYS A 88 -1.38 0.75 9.82
CA CYS A 88 -0.66 1.77 9.07
C CYS A 88 -1.67 2.50 8.17
N SER A 89 -1.88 3.78 8.45
CA SER A 89 -2.83 4.61 7.72
C SER A 89 -2.32 4.90 6.31
N ILE A 90 -3.15 4.59 5.31
CA ILE A 90 -2.91 4.97 3.92
C ILE A 90 -4.10 5.76 3.37
N PRO A 91 -3.85 6.83 2.61
CA PRO A 91 -4.94 7.63 2.04
C PRO A 91 -5.60 6.90 0.88
N GLY A 92 -6.90 7.06 0.74
CA GLY A 92 -7.66 6.57 -0.39
C GLY A 92 -8.91 7.39 -0.67
N VAL A 93 -9.66 6.95 -1.66
CA VAL A 93 -10.88 7.61 -2.10
C VAL A 93 -11.97 6.59 -2.40
N LEU A 94 -13.19 6.93 -2.00
CA LEU A 94 -14.40 6.19 -2.28
C LEU A 94 -15.25 6.94 -3.31
N TYR A 95 -15.52 6.26 -4.43
CA TYR A 95 -16.49 6.70 -5.44
C TYR A 95 -17.75 5.84 -5.32
N ASN A 96 -18.75 6.36 -4.59
CA ASN A 96 -20.01 5.67 -4.40
C ASN A 96 -21.09 6.24 -5.33
N THR A 97 -21.71 5.37 -6.10
CA THR A 97 -22.80 5.74 -7.02
C THR A 97 -24.17 5.46 -6.41
N ASN A 98 -25.21 6.10 -6.94
CA ASN A 98 -26.60 5.96 -6.52
C ASN A 98 -27.35 4.82 -7.22
N THR A 99 -26.88 4.40 -8.40
CA THR A 99 -27.52 3.34 -9.19
C THR A 99 -26.52 2.25 -9.60
N LEU A 100 -27.01 1.03 -9.80
CA LEU A 100 -26.18 -0.08 -10.27
C LEU A 100 -25.70 0.14 -11.71
N GLU A 101 -26.50 0.83 -12.51
CA GLU A 101 -26.22 1.19 -13.89
C GLU A 101 -25.03 2.14 -13.95
N SER A 102 -25.04 3.22 -13.15
CA SER A 102 -23.91 4.15 -13.03
C SER A 102 -22.63 3.45 -12.57
N PHE A 103 -22.73 2.56 -11.56
CA PHE A 103 -21.58 1.77 -11.09
C PHE A 103 -20.94 0.93 -12.20
N LYS A 104 -21.76 0.25 -13.00
CA LYS A 104 -21.28 -0.55 -14.13
C LYS A 104 -20.66 0.33 -15.22
N ALA A 105 -21.25 1.49 -15.48
CA ALA A 105 -20.83 2.45 -16.50
C ALA A 105 -19.59 3.28 -16.13
N LEU A 106 -19.15 3.30 -14.86
CA LEU A 106 -17.95 4.02 -14.44
C LEU A 106 -16.74 3.72 -15.32
N ASP A 107 -16.05 4.78 -15.75
CA ASP A 107 -14.78 4.70 -16.45
C ASP A 107 -13.65 4.36 -15.47
N LYS A 108 -13.47 3.06 -15.28
CA LYS A 108 -12.50 2.46 -14.37
C LYS A 108 -11.05 2.78 -14.77
N GLN A 109 -10.79 3.03 -16.04
CA GLN A 109 -9.43 3.33 -16.49
C GLN A 109 -9.09 4.78 -16.15
N SER A 110 -9.97 5.72 -16.47
CA SER A 110 -9.78 7.14 -16.14
C SER A 110 -9.68 7.39 -14.63
N LEU A 111 -10.50 6.70 -13.81
CA LEU A 111 -10.40 6.78 -12.34
C LEU A 111 -9.05 6.28 -11.82
N LEU A 112 -8.55 5.16 -12.37
CA LEU A 112 -7.25 4.61 -11.98
C LEU A 112 -6.10 5.55 -12.36
N GLU A 113 -6.14 6.11 -13.56
CA GLU A 113 -5.13 7.06 -14.06
C GLU A 113 -5.13 8.36 -13.25
N ALA A 114 -6.30 8.85 -12.84
CA ALA A 114 -6.42 10.02 -11.98
C ALA A 114 -5.73 9.82 -10.63
N GLU A 115 -5.86 8.65 -10.01
CA GLU A 115 -5.19 8.36 -8.74
C GLU A 115 -3.68 8.11 -8.91
N VAL A 116 -3.24 7.45 -10.00
CA VAL A 116 -1.81 7.32 -10.32
C VAL A 116 -1.16 8.70 -10.55
N LYS A 117 -1.87 9.62 -11.20
CA LYS A 117 -1.40 10.99 -11.40
C LYS A 117 -1.10 11.68 -10.06
N LYS A 118 -1.96 11.53 -9.05
CA LYS A 118 -1.72 12.09 -7.71
C LYS A 118 -0.45 11.49 -7.06
N ILE A 119 -0.25 10.17 -7.18
CA ILE A 119 0.98 9.51 -6.69
C ILE A 119 2.21 10.09 -7.40
N TRP A 120 2.14 10.30 -8.71
CA TRP A 120 3.24 10.85 -9.50
C TRP A 120 3.57 12.30 -9.12
N GLU A 121 2.55 13.13 -8.91
CA GLU A 121 2.70 14.50 -8.41
C GLU A 121 3.30 14.53 -6.99
N ASP A 122 2.91 13.59 -6.12
CA ASP A 122 3.46 13.45 -4.76
C ASP A 122 4.95 13.05 -4.78
N ILE A 123 5.35 12.19 -5.71
CA ILE A 123 6.74 11.80 -5.93
C ILE A 123 7.57 13.02 -6.36
N HIS A 124 7.11 13.76 -7.37
CA HIS A 124 7.85 14.89 -7.93
C HIS A 124 7.89 16.13 -7.04
N SER A 125 6.82 16.39 -6.28
CA SER A 125 6.78 17.49 -5.30
C SER A 125 7.63 17.22 -4.06
N GLY A 126 8.07 15.96 -3.86
CA GLY A 126 8.84 15.55 -2.69
C GLY A 126 8.01 15.29 -1.44
N ARG A 127 6.67 15.35 -1.52
CA ARG A 127 5.78 15.04 -0.38
C ARG A 127 6.00 13.63 0.15
N VAL A 128 6.25 12.66 -0.74
CA VAL A 128 6.55 11.25 -0.38
C VAL A 128 7.72 11.11 0.60
N VAL A 129 8.70 12.02 0.55
CA VAL A 129 9.86 11.99 1.45
C VAL A 129 9.46 12.27 2.91
N GLN A 130 8.43 13.10 3.10
CA GLN A 130 7.88 13.43 4.41
C GLN A 130 6.77 12.45 4.81
N GLU A 131 5.92 12.07 3.86
CA GLU A 131 4.78 11.18 4.07
C GLU A 131 4.84 10.02 3.06
N SER A 132 5.50 8.94 3.44
CA SER A 132 5.75 7.82 2.52
C SER A 132 4.51 6.95 2.28
N SER A 133 3.51 7.01 3.16
CA SER A 133 2.22 6.31 3.01
C SER A 133 1.46 6.69 1.73
N LEU A 134 1.73 7.88 1.16
CA LEU A 134 1.16 8.35 -0.10
C LEU A 134 1.46 7.41 -1.28
N LEU A 135 2.55 6.64 -1.22
CA LEU A 135 2.90 5.65 -2.24
C LEU A 135 1.92 4.49 -2.32
N SER A 136 1.22 4.21 -1.23
CA SER A 136 0.27 3.10 -1.13
C SER A 136 -1.18 3.54 -1.38
N ARG A 137 -1.42 4.75 -1.92
CA ARG A 137 -2.78 5.25 -2.24
C ARG A 137 -3.65 4.18 -2.88
N PHE A 138 -4.91 4.13 -2.49
CA PHE A 138 -5.89 3.18 -3.03
C PHE A 138 -7.19 3.90 -3.42
N LEU A 139 -8.01 3.22 -4.22
CA LEU A 139 -9.36 3.66 -4.51
C LEU A 139 -10.34 2.50 -4.39
N ILE A 140 -11.58 2.83 -4.05
CA ILE A 140 -12.70 1.90 -4.04
C ILE A 140 -13.86 2.55 -4.81
N ILE A 141 -14.42 1.81 -5.76
CA ILE A 141 -15.70 2.15 -6.38
C ILE A 141 -16.79 1.32 -5.70
N SER A 142 -17.96 1.90 -5.44
CA SER A 142 -19.08 1.17 -4.84
C SER A 142 -20.46 1.59 -5.35
N PHE A 143 -21.41 0.72 -5.07
CA PHE A 143 -22.84 0.99 -5.10
C PHE A 143 -23.48 0.30 -3.88
N ALA A 144 -24.15 1.09 -3.05
CA ALA A 144 -24.85 0.63 -1.86
C ALA A 144 -26.36 0.58 -2.12
N ASP A 145 -26.90 -0.63 -2.29
CA ASP A 145 -28.35 -0.88 -2.32
C ASP A 145 -28.87 -0.97 -0.89
N LEU A 146 -29.27 0.17 -0.34
CA LEU A 146 -29.81 0.28 1.02
C LEU A 146 -31.23 -0.29 1.15
N LYS A 147 -31.89 -0.67 0.05
CA LYS A 147 -33.19 -1.36 0.09
C LYS A 147 -33.00 -2.85 0.35
N GLN A 148 -31.98 -3.45 -0.27
CA GLN A 148 -31.67 -4.87 -0.11
C GLN A 148 -30.51 -5.15 0.85
N TRP A 149 -29.90 -4.09 1.39
CA TRP A 149 -28.66 -4.15 2.18
C TRP A 149 -27.55 -4.92 1.45
N LYS A 150 -27.40 -4.64 0.14
CA LYS A 150 -26.37 -5.22 -0.74
C LYS A 150 -25.36 -4.17 -1.13
N PHE A 151 -24.09 -4.50 -0.99
CA PHE A 151 -22.98 -3.60 -1.29
C PHE A 151 -22.13 -4.21 -2.39
N TYR A 152 -22.09 -3.51 -3.53
CA TYR A 152 -21.29 -3.86 -4.69
C TYR A 152 -20.05 -2.98 -4.68
N TYR A 153 -18.87 -3.57 -4.79
CA TYR A 153 -17.63 -2.79 -4.72
C TYR A 153 -16.47 -3.44 -5.45
N ARG A 154 -15.45 -2.62 -5.73
CA ARG A 154 -14.18 -3.08 -6.27
C ARG A 154 -13.05 -2.14 -5.86
N PHE A 155 -11.94 -2.71 -5.41
CA PHE A 155 -10.73 -1.97 -5.10
C PHE A 155 -9.81 -1.83 -6.31
N ALA A 156 -9.06 -0.74 -6.34
CA ALA A 156 -7.80 -0.69 -7.03
C ALA A 156 -6.69 -0.18 -6.10
N PHE A 157 -5.49 -0.66 -6.37
CA PHE A 157 -4.23 -0.26 -5.76
C PHE A 157 -3.36 0.37 -6.86
N PRO A 158 -3.63 1.63 -7.26
CA PRO A 158 -2.94 2.32 -8.33
C PRO A 158 -1.41 2.16 -8.24
N ALA A 159 -0.82 1.59 -9.28
CA ALA A 159 0.62 1.43 -9.36
C ALA A 159 1.17 1.89 -10.72
N LEU A 160 2.34 2.52 -10.66
CA LEU A 160 3.09 2.98 -11.83
C LEU A 160 3.68 1.76 -12.54
N LYS A 161 3.37 1.59 -13.83
CA LYS A 161 3.99 0.55 -14.64
C LYS A 161 5.43 0.95 -14.97
N LEU A 162 6.39 0.15 -14.52
CA LEU A 162 7.79 0.25 -14.93
C LEU A 162 7.90 -0.19 -16.39
N ASP A 163 8.40 0.70 -17.25
CA ASP A 163 8.62 0.45 -18.67
C ASP A 163 10.01 0.99 -19.07
N PRO A 164 10.98 0.11 -19.39
CA PRO A 164 10.91 -1.35 -19.34
C PRO A 164 10.66 -1.92 -17.92
N PRO A 165 10.12 -3.15 -17.81
CA PRO A 165 9.92 -3.81 -16.52
C PRO A 165 11.23 -3.97 -15.73
N ALA A 166 11.16 -3.88 -14.40
CA ALA A 166 12.29 -4.19 -13.54
C ALA A 166 12.65 -5.68 -13.61
N THR A 167 13.94 -5.97 -13.59
CA THR A 167 14.47 -7.33 -13.47
C THR A 167 15.00 -7.56 -12.06
N ILE A 168 15.01 -8.82 -11.63
CA ILE A 168 15.49 -9.24 -10.31
C ILE A 168 16.86 -9.87 -10.46
N ALA A 169 17.85 -9.34 -9.73
CA ALA A 169 19.20 -9.89 -9.69
C ALA A 169 19.33 -10.97 -8.61
N SER A 170 18.70 -10.76 -7.45
CA SER A 170 18.60 -11.73 -6.37
C SER A 170 17.37 -11.46 -5.50
N LEU A 171 16.87 -12.51 -4.86
CA LEU A 171 15.83 -12.44 -3.83
C LEU A 171 15.95 -13.64 -2.92
N GLU A 172 16.34 -13.39 -1.69
CA GLU A 172 16.61 -14.44 -0.71
C GLU A 172 15.95 -14.08 0.64
N PRO A 173 15.72 -15.06 1.53
CA PRO A 173 15.37 -14.78 2.91
C PRO A 173 16.37 -13.83 3.55
N ALA A 174 15.88 -12.84 4.30
CA ALA A 174 16.74 -11.83 4.91
C ALA A 174 17.78 -12.46 5.87
N SER A 175 17.41 -13.55 6.54
CA SER A 175 18.29 -14.34 7.41
C SER A 175 19.53 -14.90 6.71
N GLN A 176 19.53 -15.01 5.38
CA GLN A 176 20.67 -15.49 4.58
C GLN A 176 21.52 -14.35 4.01
N CYS A 177 21.05 -13.10 4.13
CA CYS A 177 21.67 -11.92 3.51
C CYS A 177 22.54 -11.08 4.47
N PHE A 178 22.52 -11.44 5.76
CA PHE A 178 23.18 -10.71 6.83
C PHE A 178 24.04 -11.65 7.66
N SER A 179 25.12 -11.10 8.22
CA SER A 179 25.87 -11.80 9.28
C SER A 179 24.99 -11.97 10.52
N LEU A 180 25.37 -12.86 11.43
CA LEU A 180 24.63 -13.05 12.68
C LEU A 180 24.52 -11.74 13.49
N GLN A 181 25.61 -10.97 13.55
CA GLN A 181 25.63 -9.68 14.26
C GLN A 181 24.75 -8.62 13.57
N GLU A 182 24.80 -8.53 12.24
CA GLU A 182 23.94 -7.63 11.47
C GLU A 182 22.46 -8.01 11.65
N ALA A 183 22.14 -9.31 11.62
CA ALA A 183 20.78 -9.82 11.75
C ALA A 183 20.18 -9.55 13.14
N GLU A 184 20.95 -9.74 14.21
CA GLU A 184 20.55 -9.41 15.57
C GLU A 184 20.30 -7.90 15.71
N SER A 185 21.24 -7.08 15.27
CA SER A 185 21.12 -5.62 15.32
C SER A 185 19.93 -5.11 14.50
N LEU A 186 19.72 -5.65 13.29
CA LEU A 186 18.58 -5.29 12.44
C LEU A 186 17.24 -5.69 13.07
N THR A 187 17.19 -6.85 13.72
CA THR A 187 15.97 -7.31 14.42
C THR A 187 15.60 -6.35 15.55
N VAL A 188 16.59 -5.92 16.35
CA VAL A 188 16.40 -4.91 17.41
C VAL A 188 15.90 -3.60 16.81
N ALA A 189 16.59 -3.05 15.81
CA ALA A 189 16.22 -1.79 15.18
C ALA A 189 14.81 -1.83 14.55
N CYS A 190 14.43 -2.94 13.91
CA CYS A 190 13.08 -3.14 13.39
C CYS A 190 12.04 -3.12 14.52
N ASN A 191 12.29 -3.82 15.62
CA ASN A 191 11.35 -3.88 16.74
C ASN A 191 11.21 -2.52 17.44
N GLU A 192 12.30 -1.78 17.62
CA GLU A 192 12.28 -0.41 18.14
C GLU A 192 11.45 0.53 17.24
N TRP A 193 11.68 0.46 15.92
CA TRP A 193 10.90 1.21 14.94
C TRP A 193 9.39 0.92 15.02
N ARG A 194 9.02 -0.34 15.27
CA ARG A 194 7.61 -0.77 15.42
C ARG A 194 7.00 -0.51 16.79
N ASN A 195 7.82 -0.33 17.81
CA ASN A 195 7.38 -0.03 19.17
C ASN A 195 7.17 1.47 19.39
N SER A 196 7.83 2.32 18.60
CA SER A 196 7.70 3.78 18.71
C SER A 196 6.41 4.29 18.07
N SER A 197 5.66 5.12 18.79
CA SER A 197 4.41 5.73 18.33
C SER A 197 4.59 6.69 17.14
N THR A 198 5.81 7.15 16.87
CA THR A 198 6.09 8.10 15.78
C THR A 198 6.51 7.41 14.48
N THR A 199 6.84 6.12 14.52
CA THR A 199 7.39 5.37 13.37
C THR A 199 6.67 4.07 13.09
N ALA A 200 5.85 3.56 14.03
CA ALA A 200 5.18 2.28 13.92
C ALA A 200 4.22 2.18 12.72
N ASP A 201 3.68 3.31 12.25
CA ASP A 201 2.80 3.43 11.10
C ASP A 201 3.49 4.02 9.86
N VAL A 202 4.83 4.11 9.86
CA VAL A 202 5.64 4.59 8.73
C VAL A 202 6.10 3.38 7.90
N PRO A 203 5.44 3.07 6.77
CA PRO A 203 5.62 1.78 6.12
C PRO A 203 6.81 1.72 5.17
N PHE A 204 7.47 2.83 4.87
CA PHE A 204 8.66 2.87 4.02
C PHE A 204 9.78 3.60 4.75
N PHE A 205 10.96 3.00 4.77
CA PHE A 205 12.10 3.43 5.57
C PHE A 205 13.42 3.01 4.91
N LEU A 206 14.53 3.50 5.45
CA LEU A 206 15.88 3.08 5.08
C LEU A 206 16.43 2.17 6.16
N VAL A 207 17.13 1.12 5.75
CA VAL A 207 17.98 0.32 6.62
C VAL A 207 19.41 0.73 6.34
N SER A 208 20.13 1.21 7.35
CA SER A 208 21.55 1.56 7.26
C SER A 208 22.34 0.66 8.20
N ILE A 209 23.36 -0.01 7.68
CA ILE A 209 24.28 -0.87 8.44
C ILE A 209 25.69 -0.30 8.31
N ASP A 210 26.29 0.08 9.44
CA ASP A 210 27.63 0.64 9.49
C ASP A 210 28.74 -0.42 9.37
N SER A 211 30.00 0.02 9.39
CA SER A 211 31.16 -0.87 9.34
C SER A 211 31.30 -1.78 10.57
N ASN A 212 30.63 -1.46 11.67
CA ASN A 212 30.63 -2.24 12.91
C ASN A 212 29.46 -3.23 12.97
N SER A 213 28.76 -3.45 11.85
CA SER A 213 27.56 -4.30 11.76
C SER A 213 26.38 -3.79 12.59
N HIS A 214 26.36 -2.51 12.97
CA HIS A 214 25.23 -1.91 13.68
C HIS A 214 24.19 -1.39 12.68
N ALA A 215 23.00 -1.96 12.74
CA ALA A 215 21.86 -1.59 11.91
C ALA A 215 21.02 -0.49 12.57
N SER A 216 20.54 0.45 11.76
CA SER A 216 19.58 1.49 12.17
C SER A 216 18.53 1.69 11.09
N LEU A 217 17.28 1.90 11.52
CA LEU A 217 16.19 2.30 10.62
C LEU A 217 16.06 3.83 10.63
N ARG A 218 15.88 4.41 9.44
CA ARG A 218 15.84 5.86 9.23
C ARG A 218 14.70 6.26 8.30
N HIS A 219 14.27 7.50 8.38
CA HIS A 219 13.26 8.03 7.45
C HIS A 219 13.87 8.21 6.05
N LEU A 220 13.01 8.24 5.02
CA LEU A 220 13.46 8.42 3.63
C LEU A 220 14.19 9.76 3.39
N LYS A 221 13.87 10.80 4.19
CA LYS A 221 14.55 12.10 4.13
C LYS A 221 16.05 12.02 4.45
N ASP A 222 16.48 11.00 5.19
CA ASP A 222 17.86 10.84 5.64
C ASP A 222 18.73 10.10 4.59
N TRP A 223 18.19 9.84 3.39
CA TRP A 223 18.88 9.10 2.33
C TRP A 223 20.26 9.67 1.97
N GLU A 224 20.37 10.99 1.84
CA GLU A 224 21.64 11.63 1.46
C GLU A 224 22.72 11.42 2.53
N VAL A 225 22.33 11.39 3.81
CA VAL A 225 23.22 11.11 4.94
C VAL A 225 23.66 9.64 4.92
N CYS A 226 22.71 8.71 4.78
CA CYS A 226 23.01 7.29 4.66
C CYS A 226 23.99 7.00 3.50
N ARG A 227 23.85 7.76 2.40
CA ARG A 227 24.70 7.63 1.22
C ARG A 227 26.11 8.21 1.45
N SER A 228 26.23 9.33 2.15
CA SER A 228 27.54 9.96 2.42
C SER A 228 28.39 9.14 3.39
N ASP A 229 27.76 8.44 4.33
CA ASP A 229 28.46 7.67 5.36
C ASP A 229 29.12 6.39 4.82
N GLY A 230 28.86 6.03 3.55
CA GLY A 230 29.41 4.82 2.92
C GLY A 230 28.86 3.51 3.49
N HIS A 231 27.80 3.59 4.31
CA HIS A 231 27.15 2.45 4.93
C HIS A 231 26.41 1.56 3.92
N LYS A 232 26.22 0.28 4.26
CA LYS A 232 25.34 -0.61 3.50
C LYS A 232 23.91 -0.13 3.70
N CYS A 233 23.25 0.30 2.62
CA CYS A 233 21.88 0.82 2.69
C CYS A 233 20.89 -0.03 1.87
N LEU A 234 19.72 -0.28 2.45
CA LEU A 234 18.60 -0.96 1.81
C LEU A 234 17.32 -0.12 1.95
N PHE A 235 16.44 -0.22 0.97
CA PHE A 235 15.13 0.41 0.96
C PHE A 235 14.10 -0.56 1.56
N GLY A 236 13.74 -0.32 2.83
CA GLY A 236 12.80 -1.14 3.58
C GLY A 236 11.36 -0.71 3.37
N PHE A 237 10.45 -1.68 3.31
CA PHE A 237 9.03 -1.42 3.36
C PHE A 237 8.27 -2.52 4.09
N TYR A 238 7.11 -2.19 4.65
CA TYR A 238 6.19 -3.17 5.23
C TYR A 238 5.56 -4.00 4.12
N ASP A 239 5.98 -5.25 4.02
CA ASP A 239 5.49 -6.17 3.00
C ASP A 239 4.25 -6.92 3.51
N PRO A 240 3.05 -6.68 2.95
CA PRO A 240 1.86 -7.43 3.35
C PRO A 240 1.87 -8.87 2.82
N CYS A 241 2.74 -9.22 1.86
CA CYS A 241 2.78 -10.54 1.23
C CYS A 241 3.42 -11.60 2.15
N HIS A 242 2.89 -12.83 2.14
CA HIS A 242 3.52 -13.97 2.81
C HIS A 242 4.38 -14.84 1.88
N LEU A 243 4.30 -14.64 0.55
CA LEU A 243 4.95 -15.53 -0.40
C LEU A 243 6.48 -15.43 -0.29
N PRO A 244 7.21 -16.55 -0.30
CA PRO A 244 8.66 -16.55 -0.08
C PRO A 244 9.45 -15.95 -1.26
N ASN A 245 8.89 -16.00 -2.48
CA ASN A 245 9.62 -15.65 -3.70
C ASN A 245 9.04 -14.42 -4.41
N ASN A 246 8.12 -13.70 -3.77
CA ASN A 246 7.47 -12.53 -4.38
C ASN A 246 7.34 -11.41 -3.35
N PRO A 247 7.87 -10.20 -3.62
CA PRO A 247 7.55 -9.03 -2.82
C PRO A 247 6.10 -8.61 -2.99
N GLY A 248 5.54 -7.94 -1.99
CA GLY A 248 4.22 -7.35 -2.07
C GLY A 248 4.10 -6.16 -3.01
N TRP A 249 2.86 -5.84 -3.34
CA TRP A 249 2.47 -4.74 -4.23
C TRP A 249 3.07 -3.37 -3.90
N PRO A 250 3.21 -2.94 -2.62
CA PRO A 250 3.72 -1.60 -2.29
C PRO A 250 5.11 -1.29 -2.88
N LEU A 251 5.93 -2.32 -3.12
CA LEU A 251 7.26 -2.15 -3.71
C LEU A 251 7.24 -1.49 -5.09
N ARG A 252 6.16 -1.64 -5.88
CA ARG A 252 6.07 -1.06 -7.24
C ARG A 252 6.23 0.47 -7.23
N ASN A 253 5.42 1.14 -6.41
CA ASN A 253 5.46 2.60 -6.33
C ASN A 253 6.70 3.08 -5.59
N PHE A 254 7.22 2.28 -4.65
CA PHE A 254 8.45 2.61 -3.96
C PHE A 254 9.66 2.61 -4.90
N ILE A 255 9.78 1.59 -5.75
CA ILE A 255 10.77 1.54 -6.82
C ILE A 255 10.63 2.76 -7.75
N ALA A 256 9.40 3.07 -8.17
CA ALA A 256 9.14 4.22 -9.03
C ALA A 256 9.61 5.55 -8.40
N PHE A 257 9.33 5.74 -7.11
CA PHE A 257 9.80 6.88 -6.34
C PHE A 257 11.33 6.95 -6.27
N ILE A 258 12.00 5.86 -5.91
CA ILE A 258 13.47 5.79 -5.80
C ILE A 258 14.12 6.15 -7.15
N CYS A 259 13.62 5.58 -8.24
CA CYS A 259 14.08 5.87 -9.60
C CYS A 259 13.91 7.33 -9.99
N SER A 260 12.71 7.88 -9.78
CA SER A 260 12.39 9.26 -10.16
C SER A 260 13.18 10.29 -9.34
N ARG A 261 13.30 10.07 -8.02
CA ARG A 261 13.89 11.04 -7.10
C ARG A 261 15.41 10.96 -7.02
N TRP A 262 15.96 9.75 -6.93
CA TRP A 262 17.39 9.53 -6.67
C TRP A 262 18.16 8.93 -7.85
N ASN A 263 17.47 8.68 -8.97
CA ASN A 263 18.08 8.20 -10.22
C ASN A 263 18.94 6.93 -10.01
N LEU A 264 18.49 6.04 -9.11
CA LEU A 264 19.13 4.75 -8.86
C LEU A 264 18.61 3.72 -9.85
N GLN A 265 19.52 3.05 -10.55
CA GLN A 265 19.21 1.93 -11.46
C GLN A 265 19.31 0.57 -10.77
N LYS A 266 19.96 0.53 -9.62
CA LYS A 266 20.20 -0.67 -8.83
C LYS A 266 19.66 -0.43 -7.42
N ILE A 267 18.63 -1.17 -7.05
CA ILE A 267 17.89 -0.95 -5.79
C ILE A 267 17.95 -2.22 -4.95
N ARG A 268 18.60 -2.12 -3.79
CA ARG A 268 18.51 -3.15 -2.75
C ARG A 268 17.31 -2.86 -1.87
N PHE A 269 16.36 -3.76 -1.82
CA PHE A 269 15.13 -3.59 -1.04
C PHE A 269 15.02 -4.64 0.06
N PHE A 270 14.32 -4.29 1.12
CA PHE A 270 14.03 -5.13 2.27
C PHE A 270 12.51 -5.24 2.46
N CYS A 271 11.97 -6.41 2.16
CA CYS A 271 10.57 -6.77 2.39
C CYS A 271 10.42 -7.16 3.86
N TYR A 272 10.07 -6.19 4.70
CA TYR A 272 9.94 -6.41 6.13
C TYR A 272 8.64 -7.16 6.47
N ARG A 273 8.79 -8.29 7.14
CA ARG A 273 7.71 -9.17 7.62
C ARG A 273 7.97 -9.56 9.07
N GLU A 274 6.91 -10.01 9.73
CA GLU A 274 6.90 -10.37 11.14
C GLU A 274 6.43 -11.81 11.36
N HIS A 275 6.73 -12.30 12.55
CA HIS A 275 6.07 -13.46 13.13
C HIS A 275 5.68 -13.14 14.56
N ARG A 276 4.41 -13.38 14.92
CA ARG A 276 3.87 -13.09 16.27
C ARG A 276 4.10 -11.65 16.74
N GLY A 277 4.10 -10.70 15.80
CA GLY A 277 4.26 -9.27 16.09
C GLY A 277 5.71 -8.84 16.38
N PHE A 278 6.71 -9.62 16.00
CA PHE A 278 8.12 -9.23 16.03
C PHE A 278 8.76 -9.42 14.66
N ALA A 279 9.82 -8.66 14.38
CA ALA A 279 10.61 -8.83 13.17
C ALA A 279 11.06 -10.29 12.98
N ASP A 280 10.79 -10.85 11.80
CA ASP A 280 11.21 -12.20 11.44
C ASP A 280 12.02 -12.15 10.14
N LEU A 281 13.33 -12.31 10.24
CA LEU A 281 14.25 -12.28 9.10
C LEU A 281 14.18 -13.55 8.24
N GLY A 282 13.64 -14.66 8.75
CA GLY A 282 13.40 -15.87 7.96
C GLY A 282 12.20 -15.73 7.02
N LEU A 283 11.17 -14.98 7.45
CA LEU A 283 10.02 -14.64 6.61
C LEU A 283 10.28 -13.43 5.71
N SER A 284 11.00 -12.43 6.23
CA SER A 284 11.38 -11.22 5.49
C SER A 284 12.30 -11.58 4.32
N LEU A 285 12.28 -10.74 3.28
CA LEU A 285 13.10 -10.95 2.08
C LEU A 285 14.05 -9.77 1.87
N VAL A 286 15.24 -10.05 1.35
CA VAL A 286 16.14 -9.04 0.80
C VAL A 286 16.32 -9.35 -0.67
N GLY A 287 16.19 -8.33 -1.51
CA GLY A 287 16.37 -8.48 -2.94
C GLY A 287 17.07 -7.30 -3.57
N GLU A 288 17.51 -7.51 -4.81
CA GLU A 288 18.18 -6.51 -5.63
C GLU A 288 17.49 -6.41 -6.98
N ALA A 289 16.89 -5.25 -7.26
CA ALA A 289 16.23 -4.96 -8.52
C ALA A 289 17.14 -4.13 -9.42
N LEU A 290 17.16 -4.47 -10.70
CA LEU A 290 17.82 -3.71 -11.76
C LEU A 290 16.77 -3.04 -12.65
N ILE A 291 16.98 -1.76 -12.93
CA ILE A 291 15.98 -0.90 -13.55
C ILE A 291 16.64 -0.04 -14.61
N SER A 292 16.14 -0.18 -15.83
CA SER A 292 16.48 0.69 -16.93
C SER A 292 15.42 1.80 -16.99
N VAL A 293 15.62 2.87 -16.23
CA VAL A 293 14.64 3.97 -16.17
C VAL A 293 14.71 4.79 -17.47
N SER A 294 13.57 4.99 -18.15
CA SER A 294 13.47 5.94 -19.26
C SER A 294 13.76 7.36 -18.75
N GLN A 295 14.53 8.16 -19.50
CA GLN A 295 14.82 9.55 -19.12
C GLN A 295 13.55 10.40 -18.94
N GLU A 296 12.42 9.97 -19.51
CA GLU A 296 11.11 10.62 -19.43
C GLU A 296 10.57 10.70 -17.99
N TRP A 297 11.00 9.80 -17.09
CA TRP A 297 10.56 9.76 -15.69
C TRP A 297 11.09 10.92 -14.85
N LYS A 298 12.03 11.70 -15.39
CA LYS A 298 12.47 12.96 -14.78
C LYS A 298 11.46 14.09 -14.98
N HIS A 299 10.56 13.96 -15.96
CA HIS A 299 9.58 14.98 -16.30
C HIS A 299 8.21 14.65 -15.70
N CYS A 300 7.73 15.51 -14.80
CA CYS A 300 6.42 15.37 -14.16
C CYS A 300 5.24 15.25 -15.14
N LYS A 301 5.37 15.74 -16.38
CA LYS A 301 4.32 15.69 -17.40
C LYS A 301 4.14 14.31 -18.05
N HIS A 302 5.12 13.42 -17.96
CA HIS A 302 5.04 12.08 -18.54
C HIS A 302 4.65 11.07 -17.46
N ILE A 303 3.34 10.84 -17.31
CA ILE A 303 2.82 9.92 -16.28
C ILE A 303 2.92 8.49 -16.82
N PRO A 304 3.61 7.57 -16.11
CA PRO A 304 3.65 6.16 -16.49
C PRO A 304 2.26 5.53 -16.53
N LYS A 305 2.10 4.48 -17.36
CA LYS A 305 0.82 3.75 -17.46
C LYS A 305 0.39 3.21 -16.10
N ALA A 306 -0.91 3.27 -15.83
CA ALA A 306 -1.50 2.83 -14.58
C ALA A 306 -1.94 1.36 -14.61
N VAL A 307 -1.73 0.64 -13.51
CA VAL A 307 -2.27 -0.72 -13.25
C VAL A 307 -2.78 -0.82 -11.81
N GLY A 308 -3.47 -1.90 -11.46
CA GLY A 308 -3.74 -2.23 -10.05
C GLY A 308 -5.20 -2.47 -9.65
N TRP A 309 -6.13 -2.64 -10.58
CA TRP A 309 -7.47 -3.14 -10.24
C TRP A 309 -7.38 -4.53 -9.60
N GLU A 310 -8.01 -4.70 -8.44
CA GLU A 310 -8.06 -6.01 -7.79
C GLU A 310 -8.80 -7.01 -8.70
N VAL A 311 -8.25 -8.22 -8.77
CA VAL A 311 -8.79 -9.33 -9.56
C VAL A 311 -9.53 -10.26 -8.61
N TYR A 312 -10.78 -10.56 -8.91
CA TYR A 312 -11.55 -11.57 -8.20
C TYR A 312 -11.79 -12.74 -9.14
N GLU A 313 -11.43 -13.94 -8.71
CA GLU A 313 -11.77 -15.17 -9.41
C GLU A 313 -13.26 -15.46 -9.20
N GLY A 314 -14.08 -15.06 -10.17
CA GLY A 314 -15.42 -15.61 -10.33
C GLY A 314 -15.38 -16.81 -11.27
N ASN A 315 -16.36 -17.72 -11.15
CA ASN A 315 -16.59 -18.78 -12.14
C ASN A 315 -16.59 -18.17 -13.56
N LYS A 316 -15.54 -18.46 -14.33
CA LYS A 316 -15.34 -18.13 -15.76
C LYS A 316 -15.10 -16.64 -16.09
N GLY A 317 -13.87 -16.16 -15.87
CA GLY A 317 -13.19 -15.20 -16.77
C GLY A 317 -13.74 -13.78 -16.93
N LYS A 318 -14.81 -13.39 -16.23
CA LYS A 318 -15.32 -12.01 -16.26
C LYS A 318 -14.68 -11.18 -15.14
N LYS A 319 -14.37 -9.92 -15.42
CA LYS A 319 -13.91 -8.93 -14.42
C LYS A 319 -15.08 -8.65 -13.45
N VAL A 320 -15.23 -9.48 -12.42
CA VAL A 320 -16.32 -9.41 -11.45
C VAL A 320 -16.02 -8.35 -10.39
N PHE A 321 -17.04 -7.68 -9.86
CA PHE A 321 -16.98 -6.83 -8.66
C PHE A 321 -17.43 -7.66 -7.46
N ARG A 322 -16.95 -7.37 -6.25
CA ARG A 322 -17.46 -8.05 -5.04
C ARG A 322 -18.88 -7.58 -4.75
N CYS A 323 -19.68 -8.50 -4.21
CA CYS A 323 -21.00 -8.20 -3.68
C CYS A 323 -21.10 -8.86 -2.30
N ILE A 324 -21.44 -8.09 -1.27
CA ILE A 324 -21.75 -8.60 0.07
C ILE A 324 -23.19 -8.23 0.41
N THR A 325 -23.90 -9.14 1.09
CA THR A 325 -25.25 -8.87 1.61
C THR A 325 -25.16 -8.84 3.12
N LEU A 326 -25.56 -7.71 3.71
CA LEU A 326 -25.52 -7.50 5.16
C LEU A 326 -26.92 -7.32 5.75
N ALA A 327 -27.97 -7.75 5.04
CA ALA A 327 -29.35 -7.63 5.51
C ALA A 327 -29.53 -8.23 6.92
N ASN A 328 -28.92 -9.37 7.24
CA ASN A 328 -29.09 -9.99 8.56
C ASN A 328 -28.47 -9.19 9.71
N SER A 329 -27.51 -8.32 9.42
CA SER A 329 -26.76 -7.56 10.41
C SER A 329 -26.99 -6.04 10.34
N MET A 330 -27.80 -5.58 9.38
CA MET A 330 -28.07 -4.15 9.16
C MET A 330 -29.55 -3.82 9.00
N ASP A 331 -30.40 -4.78 8.61
CA ASP A 331 -31.81 -4.54 8.34
C ASP A 331 -32.60 -4.37 9.64
N PRO A 332 -33.13 -3.17 9.96
CA PRO A 332 -33.87 -2.93 11.18
C PRO A 332 -35.10 -3.84 11.33
N THR A 333 -35.68 -4.29 10.21
CA THR A 333 -36.86 -5.17 10.21
C THR A 333 -36.56 -6.59 10.70
N LYS A 334 -35.28 -7.01 10.66
CA LYS A 334 -34.84 -8.33 11.14
C LYS A 334 -34.42 -8.34 12.61
N TYR A 335 -34.35 -7.16 13.24
CA TYR A 335 -34.01 -7.00 14.66
C TYR A 335 -35.23 -6.95 15.59
N VAL A 336 -36.44 -6.97 15.02
CA VAL A 336 -37.68 -7.04 15.79
C VAL A 336 -38.02 -8.51 16.01
N LEU A 337 -37.64 -9.04 17.18
CA LEU A 337 -38.16 -10.30 17.75
C LEU A 337 -39.31 -10.00 18.70
#